data_AF-A0A959QN16-F1
#
_entry.id   AF-A0A959QN16-F1
#
_cell.length_a   1.000
_cell.length_b   1.000
_cell.length_c   1.000
_cell.angle_alpha   90.00
_cell.angle_beta   90.00
_cell.angle_gamma   90.00
#
_symmetry.space_group_name_H-M   'P 1'
#
loop_
_entity.id
_entity.type
_entity.pdbx_description
1 polymer ?
#
loop_
_entity_poly.entity_id
_entity_poly.type
_entity_poly.pdbx_seq_one_letter_code
_entity_poly.pdbx_strand_id
1 'polypeptide(L)' 'MATKQCSKCNTPFACTAPIAGCWCEQYTVPIDTLQHLKSTYDNCLCPDCLSEYATGNAPAETSPTNKE' A
#
# COMPACT_ATOMS: atom_id res chain seq x y z
N MET A 1 -6.40 15.66 -2.20
CA MET A 1 -6.29 14.27 -1.70
C MET A 1 -7.19 13.40 -2.57
N ALA A 2 -6.67 12.38 -3.25
CA ALA A 2 -7.47 11.50 -4.10
C ALA A 2 -7.59 10.13 -3.44
N THR A 3 -8.82 9.65 -3.25
CA THR A 3 -9.06 8.26 -2.93
C THR A 3 -8.92 7.42 -4.20
N LYS A 4 -8.19 6.31 -4.08
CA LYS A 4 -8.02 5.31 -5.15
C LYS A 4 -8.68 4.01 -4.69
N GLN A 5 -9.07 3.18 -5.65
CA GLN A 5 -9.72 1.91 -5.37
C GLN A 5 -8.74 0.78 -5.67
N CYS A 6 -8.55 -0.12 -4.71
CA CYS A 6 -7.60 -1.22 -4.85
C CYS A 6 -8.06 -2.20 -5.94
N SER A 7 -7.19 -2.53 -6.90
CA SER A 7 -7.52 -3.54 -7.92
C SER A 7 -7.59 -4.98 -7.40
N LYS A 8 -7.04 -5.27 -6.20
CA LYS A 8 -7.08 -6.61 -5.58
C LYS A 8 -8.34 -6.82 -4.74
N CYS A 9 -8.65 -5.88 -3.84
CA CYS A 9 -9.74 -6.03 -2.86
C CYS A 9 -10.89 -5.02 -3.03
N ASN A 10 -10.82 -4.12 -4.02
CA ASN A 10 -11.79 -3.05 -4.26
C ASN A 10 -11.99 -2.07 -3.10
N THR A 11 -11.13 -2.09 -2.09
CA THR A 11 -11.21 -1.14 -0.97
C THR A 11 -10.76 0.26 -1.39
N PRO A 12 -11.53 1.32 -1.05
CA PRO A 12 -11.10 2.69 -1.22
C PRO A 12 -10.00 3.04 -0.21
N PHE A 13 -8.89 3.61 -0.67
CA PHE A 13 -7.77 4.02 0.17
C PHE A 13 -7.27 5.42 -0.21
N ALA A 14 -6.64 6.10 0.74
CA ALA A 14 -6.03 7.41 0.50
C ALA A 14 -4.71 7.24 -0.25
N CYS A 15 -4.64 7.72 -1.50
CA CYS A 15 -3.39 7.80 -2.24
C CYS A 15 -2.90 9.25 -2.23
N THR A 16 -1.72 9.46 -1.63
CA THR A 16 -1.10 10.79 -1.60
C THR A 16 -0.05 10.97 -2.69
N ALA A 17 0.26 9.95 -3.49
CA ALA A 17 1.18 10.10 -4.62
C ALA A 17 0.71 11.20 -5.60
N PRO A 18 1.62 12.05 -6.13
CA PRO A 18 3.08 12.03 -5.98
C PRO A 18 3.63 12.87 -4.80
N ILE A 19 2.81 13.22 -3.81
CA ILE A 19 3.24 14.00 -2.64
C ILE A 19 4.21 13.17 -1.79
N ALA A 20 5.35 13.77 -1.42
CA ALA A 20 6.34 13.16 -0.53
C ALA A 20 5.73 12.87 0.86
N GLY A 21 6.03 11.69 1.40
CA GLY A 21 5.46 11.18 2.66
C GLY A 21 4.24 10.28 2.45
N CYS A 22 4.09 9.66 1.28
CA CYS A 22 3.09 8.63 1.08
C CYS A 22 3.45 7.40 1.92
N TRP A 23 2.44 6.78 2.55
CA TRP A 23 2.64 5.53 3.27
C TRP A 23 3.30 4.47 2.38
N CYS A 24 3.11 4.51 1.05
CA CYS A 24 3.71 3.54 0.13
C CYS A 24 5.25 3.64 0.08
N GLU A 25 5.84 4.79 0.42
CA GLU A 25 7.29 4.97 0.51
C GLU A 25 7.89 4.25 1.73
N GLN A 26 7.06 3.97 2.74
CA GLN A 26 7.45 3.18 3.91
C GLN A 26 7.53 1.68 3.60
N TYR A 27 6.93 1.23 2.49
CA TYR A 27 6.95 -0.17 2.08
C TYR A 27 8.09 -0.41 1.10
N THR A 28 8.97 -1.34 1.45
CA THR A 28 10.02 -1.79 0.52
C THR A 28 9.47 -2.93 -0.32
N VAL A 29 9.09 -2.65 -1.57
CA VAL A 29 8.67 -3.67 -2.54
C VAL A 29 9.79 -3.87 -3.56
N PRO A 30 10.29 -5.10 -3.76
CA PRO A 30 11.33 -5.35 -4.74
C PRO A 30 10.83 -5.08 -6.16
N ILE A 31 11.74 -4.64 -7.03
CA ILE A 31 11.43 -4.24 -8.41
C ILE A 31 10.72 -5.35 -9.19
N ASP A 32 11.10 -6.62 -8.97
CA ASP A 32 10.51 -7.78 -9.62
C ASP A 32 9.02 -7.92 -9.28
N THR A 33 8.70 -7.78 -7.99
CA THR A 33 7.31 -7.78 -7.52
C THR A 33 6.56 -6.56 -8.01
N LEU A 34 7.17 -5.38 -8.04
CA LEU A 34 6.55 -4.17 -8.62
C LEU A 34 6.20 -4.35 -10.10
N GLN A 35 7.09 -4.96 -10.89
CA GLN A 35 6.83 -5.29 -12.30
C GLN A 35 5.67 -6.27 -12.43
N HIS A 36 5.65 -7.32 -11.61
CA HIS A 36 4.54 -8.27 -11.57
C HIS A 36 3.22 -7.59 -11.20
N LEU A 37 3.20 -6.76 -10.16
CA LEU A 37 2.03 -6.00 -9.72
C LEU A 37 1.52 -5.09 -10.83
N LYS A 38 2.40 -4.40 -11.54
CA LYS A 38 2.05 -3.50 -12.65
C LYS A 38 1.53 -4.24 -13.88
N SER A 39 1.97 -5.47 -14.10
CA SER A 39 1.47 -6.32 -15.20
C SER A 39 0.17 -7.04 -14.85
N THR A 40 -0.05 -7.32 -13.57
CA THR A 40 -1.22 -8.04 -13.05
C THR A 40 -2.38 -7.10 -12.71
N TYR A 41 -2.08 -5.90 -12.23
CA TYR A 41 -3.06 -4.91 -11.78
C TYR A 41 -2.90 -3.60 -12.57
N ASP A 42 -4.00 -3.17 -13.19
CA ASP A 42 -4.08 -1.90 -13.94
C ASP A 42 -4.18 -0.66 -13.03
N ASN A 43 -4.35 -0.86 -11.72
CA ASN A 43 -4.50 0.24 -10.75
C ASN A 43 -3.65 0.04 -9.49
N CYS A 44 -3.66 1.05 -8.63
CA CYS A 44 -2.91 1.03 -7.39
C CYS A 44 -3.49 0.03 -6.38
N LEU A 45 -2.63 -0.52 -5.53
CA LEU A 45 -3.03 -1.38 -4.42
C LEU A 45 -3.08 -0.59 -3.12
N CYS A 46 -4.00 -0.98 -2.23
CA CYS A 46 -4.07 -0.44 -0.88
C CYS A 46 -2.88 -0.93 -0.02
N PRO A 47 -2.57 -0.27 1.12
CA PRO A 47 -1.46 -0.66 1.99
C PRO A 47 -1.54 -2.11 2.45
N ASP A 48 -2.75 -2.58 2.75
CA ASP A 48 -3.02 -3.96 3.19
C ASP A 48 -2.69 -5.00 2.11
N CYS A 49 -3.01 -4.71 0.86
CA CYS A 49 -2.66 -5.58 -0.25
C CYS A 49 -1.19 -5.46 -0.64
N LEU A 50 -0.61 -4.26 -0.55
CA LEU A 50 0.79 -4.01 -0.90
C LEU A 50 1.75 -4.58 0.14
N SER A 51 1.37 -4.61 1.42
CA SER A 51 2.16 -5.17 2.52
C SER A 51 2.45 -6.65 2.32
N GLU A 52 1.52 -7.41 1.74
CA GLU A 52 1.72 -8.83 1.39
C GLU A 52 2.84 -9.04 0.36
N TYR A 53 3.13 -8.01 -0.43
CA TYR A 53 4.18 -8.02 -1.45
C TYR A 53 5.46 -7.29 -0.99
N ALA A 54 5.42 -6.59 0.14
CA ALA A 54 6.57 -5.88 0.67
C ALA A 54 7.57 -6.85 1.29
N THR A 55 8.84 -6.72 0.92
CA THR A 55 9.92 -7.57 1.41
C THR A 55 10.69 -6.80 2.47
N GLY A 56 10.28 -6.95 3.73
CA GLY A 56 10.95 -6.32 4.88
C GLY A 56 10.09 -5.27 5.55
N ASN A 57 9.48 -5.69 6.67
CA ASN A 57 8.73 -4.89 7.62
C ASN A 57 7.58 -4.09 7.00
N ALA A 58 6.38 -4.71 6.98
CA ALA A 58 5.17 -3.91 7.05
C ALA A 58 5.34 -2.88 8.17
N PRO A 59 4.97 -1.59 8.00
CA PRO A 59 5.04 -0.64 9.09
C PRO A 59 4.22 -1.24 10.23
N ALA A 60 4.93 -1.64 11.30
CA ALA A 60 4.35 -2.31 12.43
C ALA A 60 3.11 -1.50 12.84
N GLU A 61 1.97 -2.17 12.76
CA GLU A 61 0.70 -1.75 13.30
C GLU A 61 0.92 -1.18 14.71
N THR A 62 1.09 0.13 14.84
CA THR A 62 0.76 0.82 16.09
C THR A 62 -0.69 1.21 15.99
N SER A 63 -1.55 0.22 16.19
CA SER A 63 -2.87 0.44 16.74
C SER A 63 -2.92 -0.16 18.14
N PRO A 64 -2.45 0.54 19.19
CA PRO A 64 -3.13 0.43 20.46
C PRO A 64 -4.39 1.31 20.34
N THR A 65 -5.52 0.67 20.04
CA THR A 65 -6.80 1.18 20.50
C THR A 65 -6.79 1.09 22.03
N ASN A 66 -6.21 2.09 22.71
CA ASN A 66 -6.40 2.21 24.15
C ASN A 66 -7.76 2.86 24.41
N LYS A 67 -8.79 2.03 24.38
CA LYS A 67 -10.02 2.21 25.14
C LYS A 67 -9.66 2.03 26.61
N GLU A 68 -9.63 3.11 27.39
CA GLU A 68 -10.09 3.21 28.79
C GLU A 68 -10.38 4.68 29.14
#